data_AF-A0A290WU26-F1
#
_entry.id   AF-A0A290WU26-F1
#
_cell.length_a   1.000
_cell.length_b   1.000
_cell.length_c   1.000
_cell.angle_alpha   90.00
_cell.angle_beta   90.00
_cell.angle_gamma   90.00
#
_symmetry.space_group_name_H-M   'P 1'
#
loop_
_entity.id
_entity.type
_entity.pdbx_description
1 polymer ?
#
loop_
_entity_poly.entity_id
_entity_poly.type
_entity_poly.pdbx_seq_one_letter_code
_entity_poly.pdbx_strand_id
1 'polypeptide(L)' 'MPDHQINLNDEERAVLELVRQRQGLASIDQAAEWLVKSRLRIQSKNMTGRGRALYQVERKLK' A
#
# COMPACT_ATOMS: atom_id res chain seq x y z
N MET A 1 -11.88 -2.70 2.10
CA MET A 1 -11.73 -1.60 3.09
C MET A 1 -13.13 -1.07 3.35
N PRO A 2 -13.47 -0.63 4.58
CA PRO A 2 -14.75 0.05 4.80
C PRO A 2 -14.86 1.28 3.90
N ASP A 3 -16.07 1.58 3.46
CA ASP A 3 -16.33 2.72 2.58
C ASP A 3 -16.16 4.03 3.37
N HIS A 4 -15.26 4.89 2.90
CA HIS A 4 -15.00 6.20 3.47
C HIS A 4 -15.17 7.26 2.40
N GLN A 5 -16.03 8.25 2.65
CA GLN A 5 -16.15 9.42 1.79
C GLN A 5 -15.04 10.42 2.13
N ILE A 6 -14.29 10.79 1.10
CA ILE A 6 -13.25 11.82 1.17
C ILE A 6 -13.63 12.90 0.17
N ASN A 7 -13.82 14.13 0.65
CA ASN A 7 -14.03 15.27 -0.21
C ASN A 7 -12.68 15.75 -0.72
N LEU A 8 -12.51 15.75 -2.04
CA LEU A 8 -11.28 16.15 -2.71
C LEU A 8 -11.53 17.47 -3.45
N ASN A 9 -10.61 18.41 -3.30
CA ASN A 9 -10.54 19.59 -4.15
C ASN A 9 -9.99 19.22 -5.55
N ASP A 10 -10.01 20.17 -6.47
CA ASP A 10 -9.61 19.93 -7.86
C ASP A 10 -8.11 19.59 -8.01
N GLU A 11 -7.25 20.21 -7.19
CA GLU A 11 -5.81 19.94 -7.20
C GLU A 11 -5.50 18.53 -6.70
N GLU A 12 -6.14 18.09 -5.61
CA GLU A 12 -6.04 16.75 -5.07
C GLU A 12 -6.54 15.70 -6.07
N ARG A 13 -7.65 15.98 -6.76
CA ARG A 13 -8.17 15.13 -7.85
C ARG A 13 -7.16 15.02 -8.99
N ALA A 14 -6.53 16.12 -9.38
CA ALA A 14 -5.52 16.12 -10.45
C ALA A 14 -4.32 15.23 -10.10
N VAL A 15 -3.85 15.29 -8.85
CA VAL A 15 -2.76 14.43 -8.37
C VAL A 15 -3.15 12.96 -8.41
N LEU A 16 -4.35 12.60 -7.97
CA LEU A 16 -4.83 11.21 -8.02
C LEU A 16 -4.99 10.70 -9.44
N GLU A 17 -5.40 11.55 -10.38
CA GLU A 17 -5.50 11.19 -11.80
C GLU A 17 -4.12 10.87 -12.40
N LEU A 18 -3.08 11.64 -12.05
CA LEU A 18 -1.70 11.32 -12.44
C LEU A 18 -1.25 9.96 -11.89
N VAL A 19 -1.61 9.64 -10.65
CA VAL A 19 -1.29 8.33 -10.04
C VAL A 19 -2.06 7.21 -10.74
N ARG A 20 -3.36 7.41 -11.03
CA ARG A 20 -4.21 6.46 -11.74
C ARG A 20 -3.59 6.07 -13.08
N GLN A 21 -3.18 7.06 -13.87
CA GLN A 21 -2.56 6.84 -15.19
C GLN A 21 -1.21 6.12 -15.06
N ARG A 22 -0.34 6.56 -14.14
CA ARG A 22 0.99 5.95 -13.93
C ARG A 22 0.93 4.49 -13.48
N GLN A 23 -0.08 4.14 -12.69
CA GLN A 23 -0.24 2.79 -12.14
C GLN A 23 -1.21 1.91 -12.96
N GLY A 24 -1.82 2.46 -14.02
CA GLY A 24 -2.77 1.74 -14.87
C GLY A 24 -4.07 1.36 -14.16
N LEU A 25 -4.56 2.21 -13.26
CA LEU A 25 -5.72 1.91 -12.41
C LEU A 25 -7.06 2.32 -13.08
N ALA A 26 -8.14 1.64 -12.71
CA ALA A 26 -9.44 1.82 -13.35
C ALA A 26 -10.15 3.10 -12.90
N SER A 27 -9.91 3.58 -11.68
CA SER A 27 -10.60 4.74 -11.11
C SER A 27 -9.72 5.57 -10.17
N ILE A 28 -10.18 6.79 -9.87
CA ILE A 28 -9.58 7.67 -8.86
C ILE A 28 -9.62 7.02 -7.47
N ASP A 29 -10.72 6.34 -7.13
CA ASP A 29 -10.85 5.63 -5.84
C ASP A 29 -9.78 4.53 -5.70
N GLN A 30 -9.50 3.79 -6.77
CA GLN A 30 -8.41 2.81 -6.77
C GLN A 30 -7.03 3.47 -6.60
N ALA A 31 -6.83 4.68 -7.16
CA ALA A 31 -5.58 5.42 -6.95
C ALA A 31 -5.41 5.86 -5.49
N ALA A 32 -6.48 6.35 -4.85
CA ALA A 32 -6.49 6.67 -3.42
C ALA A 32 -6.20 5.42 -2.57
N GLU A 33 -6.90 4.30 -2.83
CA GLU A 33 -6.67 3.04 -2.11
C GLU A 33 -5.23 2.53 -2.30
N TRP A 34 -4.70 2.62 -3.52
CA TRP A 34 -3.34 2.20 -3.84
C TRP A 34 -2.29 3.02 -3.07
N LEU A 35 -2.45 4.34 -2.98
CA LEU A 35 -1.54 5.19 -2.21
C LEU A 35 -1.55 4.84 -0.72
N VAL A 36 -2.73 4.67 -0.13
CA VAL A 36 -2.90 4.29 1.28
C VAL A 36 -2.22 2.95 1.55
N LYS A 37 -2.53 1.92 0.75
CA LYS A 37 -1.90 0.58 0.88
C LYS A 37 -0.38 0.64 0.71
N SER A 38 0.09 1.44 -0.24
CA SER A 38 1.52 1.60 -0.49
C SER A 38 2.24 2.24 0.69
N ARG A 39 1.65 3.29 1.28
CA ARG A 39 2.19 3.94 2.48
C ARG A 39 2.21 3.00 3.68
N LEU A 40 1.13 2.26 3.92
CA LEU A 40 1.05 1.27 5.00
C LEU A 40 2.08 0.15 4.83
N ARG A 41 2.28 -0.35 3.60
CA ARG A 41 3.30 -1.36 3.31
C ARG A 41 4.71 -0.85 3.60
N ILE A 42 5.02 0.40 3.25
CA ILE A 42 6.32 1.03 3.54
C ILE A 42 6.49 1.22 5.05
N GLN A 43 5.48 1.73 5.74
CA GLN A 43 5.52 1.95 7.18
C GLN A 43 5.69 0.63 7.94
N SER A 44 4.96 -0.42 7.57
CA SER A 44 5.08 -1.75 8.16
C SER A 44 6.51 -2.28 8.02
N LYS A 45 7.11 -2.20 6.83
CA LYS A 45 8.53 -2.56 6.62
C LYS A 45 9.49 -1.77 7.52
N ASN A 46 9.26 -0.47 7.67
CA ASN A 46 10.11 0.37 8.51
C ASN A 46 9.96 0.05 10.01
N MET A 47 8.74 -0.25 10.45
CA MET A 47 8.43 -0.55 11.85
C MET A 47 8.94 -1.94 12.29
N THR A 48 8.83 -2.95 11.43
CA THR A 48 9.26 -4.33 11.75
C THR A 48 10.74 -4.60 11.42
N GLY A 49 11.46 -3.62 10.88
CA GLY A 49 12.82 -3.76 10.38
C GLY A 49 12.94 -4.53 9.05
N ARG A 50 14.18 -4.73 8.56
CA ARG A 50 14.45 -5.62 7.41
C ARG A 50 13.86 -6.99 7.75
N GLY A 51 12.89 -7.45 6.94
CA GLY A 51 12.11 -8.66 7.19
C GLY A 51 12.99 -9.79 7.74
N ARG A 52 12.58 -10.36 8.87
CA ARG A 52 13.34 -11.43 9.53
C ARG A 52 13.60 -12.55 8.53
N ALA A 53 14.86 -12.87 8.30
CA ALA A 53 15.21 -14.05 7.51
C ALA A 53 14.64 -15.29 8.23
N LEU A 54 13.89 -16.09 7.49
CA LEU A 54 13.45 -17.40 7.96
C LEU A 54 14.62 -18.36 7.73
N TYR A 55 15.07 -18.99 8.81
CA TYR A 55 16.10 -20.03 8.74
C TYR A 55 15.42 -21.39 8.83
N GLN A 56 15.84 -22.32 7.99
CA GLN A 56 15.41 -23.71 8.07
C GLN A 56 15.88 -24.28 9.42
N VAL A 57 14.94 -24.81 10.21
CA VAL A 57 15.23 -25.50 11.47
C VAL A 57 15.23 -27.00 11.20
N GLU A 58 16.36 -27.66 11.42
CA GLU A 58 16.45 -29.12 11.33
C GLU A 58 15.75 -29.76 12.54
N ARG A 59 14.78 -30.65 12.28
CA ARG A 59 14.15 -31.46 13.33
C ARG A 59 15.18 -32.47 13.84
N LYS A 60 15.59 -32.35 15.11
CA LYS A 60 16.29 -33.44 15.80
C LYS A 60 15.29 -34.57 16.07
N LEU A 61 15.46 -35.71 15.40
CA LEU A 61 14.83 -36.96 15.79
C LEU A 61 15.44 -37.38 17.15
N LYS A 62 14.56 -37.67 18.12
CA LYS A 62 14.94 -38.21 19.43
C LYS A 62 15.28 -39.69 19.31
#